data_AF-A0A7C7R135-F1
#
_entry.id   AF-A0A7C7R135-F1
#
_cell.length_a   1.000
_cell.length_b   1.000
_cell.length_c   1.000
_cell.angle_alpha   90.00
_cell.angle_beta   90.00
_cell.angle_gamma   90.00
#
_symmetry.space_group_name_H-M   'P 1'
#
loop_
_entity.id
_entity.type
_entity.pdbx_description
1 polymer ?
#
loop_
_entity_poly.entity_id
_entity_poly.type
_entity_poly.pdbx_seq_one_letter_code
_entity_poly.pdbx_strand_id
1 'polypeptide(L)'
;MSDTVEVIGATRPGRWVITCDHASNHVPDDVAGGDLGLPAEDMARHIAYDVGAAGVARALGEALCAPVVLSRFSRLVIDPNRGEDDPTLLMQVYDGSIIPANRGVSNAELERRLNRFHRPYHAALSDIISARDNPIVVSIHSFTAQLRGRD
;
A
#
# COMPACT_ATOMS: atom_id res chain seq x y z
N MET A 1 -17.80 2.93 -2.64
CA MET A 1 -16.41 2.58 -3.03
C MET A 1 -15.60 2.52 -1.75
N SER A 2 -14.77 1.49 -1.56
CA SER A 2 -13.92 1.39 -0.37
C SER A 2 -12.97 2.59 -0.32
N ASP A 3 -12.82 3.20 0.84
CA ASP A 3 -11.85 4.26 1.09
C ASP A 3 -10.41 3.74 1.20
N THR A 4 -10.22 2.42 1.24
CA THR A 4 -8.92 1.76 1.45
C THR A 4 -8.24 1.28 0.16
N VAL A 5 -8.99 1.09 -0.91
CA VAL A 5 -8.48 0.61 -2.20
C VAL A 5 -9.15 1.36 -3.34
N GLU A 6 -8.36 1.76 -4.33
CA GLU A 6 -8.83 2.35 -5.57
C GLU A 6 -8.64 1.35 -6.71
N VAL A 7 -9.71 1.08 -7.45
CA VAL A 7 -9.67 0.25 -8.65
C VAL A 7 -10.03 1.10 -9.87
N ILE A 8 -9.12 1.16 -10.83
CA ILE A 8 -9.28 1.96 -12.06
C ILE A 8 -9.41 1.00 -13.22
N GLY A 9 -10.36 1.24 -14.12
CA GLY A 9 -10.51 0.46 -15.33
C GLY A 9 -10.77 -1.03 -15.06
N ALA A 10 -11.58 -1.35 -14.05
CA ALA A 10 -11.90 -2.72 -13.63
C ALA A 10 -12.34 -3.63 -14.78
N THR A 11 -13.03 -3.07 -15.78
CA THR A 11 -13.55 -3.76 -16.97
C THR A 11 -12.62 -3.70 -18.18
N ARG A 12 -11.42 -3.12 -18.06
CA ARG A 12 -10.47 -3.06 -19.18
C ARG A 12 -10.06 -4.47 -19.60
N PRO A 13 -9.99 -4.74 -20.92
CA PRO A 13 -9.91 -6.10 -21.44
C PRO A 13 -8.49 -6.69 -21.48
N GLY A 14 -7.46 -5.90 -21.16
CA GLY A 14 -6.08 -6.36 -21.16
C GLY A 14 -5.88 -7.51 -20.16
N ARG A 15 -5.03 -8.45 -20.55
CA ARG A 15 -4.62 -9.61 -19.73
C ARG A 15 -3.76 -9.25 -18.52
N TRP A 16 -3.41 -7.97 -18.36
CA TRP A 16 -2.55 -7.49 -17.28
C TRP A 16 -3.39 -7.04 -16.10
N VAL A 17 -2.85 -7.17 -14.89
CA VAL A 17 -3.38 -6.56 -13.67
C VAL A 17 -2.25 -5.78 -13.03
N ILE A 18 -2.38 -4.47 -12.97
CA ILE A 18 -1.35 -3.59 -12.41
C ILE A 18 -1.67 -3.33 -10.95
N THR A 19 -0.71 -3.51 -10.05
CA THR A 19 -0.86 -3.21 -8.63
C THR A 19 0.14 -2.14 -8.19
N CYS A 20 -0.23 -1.36 -7.18
CA CYS A 20 0.71 -0.54 -6.44
C CYS A 20 0.30 -0.55 -4.96
N ASP A 21 0.94 -1.44 -4.22
CA ASP A 21 0.67 -1.71 -2.81
C ASP A 21 1.01 -0.49 -1.93
N HIS A 22 1.89 0.38 -2.41
CA HIS A 22 2.43 1.52 -1.66
C HIS A 22 2.12 2.85 -2.36
N ALA A 23 0.90 2.98 -2.87
CA ALA A 23 0.51 4.09 -3.74
C ALA A 23 0.27 5.43 -3.00
N SER A 24 0.03 5.38 -1.70
CA SER A 24 -0.39 6.53 -0.89
C SER A 24 0.40 6.60 0.41
N ASN A 25 0.65 7.80 0.90
CA ASN A 25 1.17 8.04 2.26
C ASN A 25 0.08 8.48 3.25
N HIS A 26 -1.19 8.41 2.86
CA HIS A 26 -2.31 8.85 3.70
C HIS A 26 -2.50 7.94 4.91
N VAL A 27 -2.78 8.55 6.07
CA VAL A 27 -3.18 7.85 7.30
C VAL A 27 -4.66 8.19 7.54
N PRO A 28 -5.56 7.19 7.49
CA PRO A 28 -6.97 7.39 7.78
C PRO A 28 -7.22 7.87 9.23
N ASP A 29 -8.23 8.71 9.44
CA ASP A 29 -8.54 9.30 10.76
C ASP A 29 -8.83 8.25 11.84
N ASP A 30 -9.35 7.08 11.45
CA ASP A 30 -9.62 5.94 12.35
C ASP A 30 -8.34 5.16 12.76
N VAL A 31 -7.17 5.58 12.25
CA VAL A 31 -5.85 5.08 12.65
C VAL A 31 -5.08 6.19 13.34
N ALA A 32 -4.92 6.08 14.66
CA ALA A 32 -4.17 7.03 15.47
C ALA A 32 -4.60 8.52 15.30
N GLY A 33 -5.85 8.77 14.90
CA GLY A 33 -6.35 10.13 14.66
C GLY A 33 -5.79 10.78 13.40
N GLY A 34 -5.36 9.98 12.41
CA GLY A 34 -4.75 10.48 11.17
C GLY A 34 -3.27 10.85 11.31
N ASP A 35 -2.65 10.59 12.47
CA ASP A 35 -1.25 10.91 12.75
C ASP A 35 -0.55 9.72 13.43
N LEU A 36 0.45 9.15 12.75
CA LEU A 36 1.25 8.06 13.30
C LEU A 36 2.31 8.52 14.32
N GLY A 37 2.36 9.83 14.62
CA GLY A 37 3.37 10.47 15.47
C GLY A 37 4.67 10.76 14.71
N LEU A 38 4.60 10.87 13.37
CA LEU A 38 5.76 11.11 12.51
C LEU A 38 5.76 12.56 12.01
N PRO A 39 6.95 13.19 11.88
CA PRO A 39 7.08 14.46 11.19
C PRO A 39 6.55 14.38 9.74
N ALA A 40 6.02 15.49 9.23
CA ALA A 40 5.51 15.55 7.85
C ALA A 40 6.58 15.19 6.80
N GLU A 41 7.85 15.51 7.06
CA GLU A 41 9.00 15.13 6.21
C GLU A 41 9.22 13.61 6.12
N ASP A 42 8.94 12.89 7.20
CA ASP A 42 9.02 11.42 7.25
C ASP A 42 7.80 10.79 6.54
N MET A 43 6.64 11.44 6.62
CA MET A 43 5.47 11.01 5.84
C MET A 43 5.58 11.34 4.35
N ALA A 44 6.45 12.27 3.95
CA ALA A 44 6.66 12.69 2.57
C ALA A 44 7.76 11.89 1.83
N ARG A 45 8.36 10.88 2.45
CA ARG A 45 9.47 10.09 1.87
C ARG A 45 9.12 8.61 1.72
N HIS A 46 10.07 7.87 1.14
CA HIS A 46 9.95 6.46 0.73
C HIS A 46 9.53 5.47 1.85
N ILE A 47 9.59 5.86 3.13
CA ILE A 47 9.14 5.00 4.22
C ILE A 47 7.62 4.88 4.30
N ALA A 48 6.91 5.94 3.90
CA ALA A 48 5.46 5.99 4.01
C ALA A 48 4.75 5.44 2.77
N TYR A 49 5.41 5.51 1.61
CA TYR A 49 4.87 5.14 0.29
C TYR A 49 5.98 5.09 -0.75
N ASP A 50 5.67 4.55 -1.94
CA ASP A 50 6.60 4.53 -3.07
C ASP A 50 6.39 5.79 -3.94
N VAL A 51 7.30 6.75 -3.79
CA VAL A 51 7.23 8.06 -4.46
C VAL A 51 7.16 7.89 -6.00
N GLY A 52 6.07 8.36 -6.59
CA GLY A 52 5.84 8.32 -8.04
C GLY A 52 5.30 6.99 -8.59
N ALA A 53 5.31 5.90 -7.81
CA ALA A 53 4.87 4.58 -8.26
C ALA A 53 3.40 4.56 -8.70
N ALA A 54 2.51 5.24 -7.96
CA ALA A 54 1.09 5.34 -8.32
C ALA A 54 0.86 6.01 -9.69
N GLY A 55 1.67 7.02 -10.05
CA GLY A 55 1.58 7.69 -11.34
C GLY A 55 2.00 6.76 -12.48
N VAL A 56 3.09 6.01 -12.28
CA VAL A 56 3.56 5.00 -13.24
C VAL A 56 2.53 3.88 -13.41
N ALA A 57 1.94 3.39 -12.31
CA ALA A 57 0.91 2.35 -12.35
C ALA A 57 -0.32 2.79 -13.15
N ARG A 58 -0.79 4.03 -12.97
CA ARG A 58 -1.91 4.60 -13.74
C ARG A 58 -1.57 4.69 -15.24
N ALA A 59 -0.41 5.25 -15.57
CA ALA A 59 0.02 5.42 -16.97
C ALA A 59 0.19 4.06 -17.67
N LEU A 60 0.74 3.06 -16.97
CA LEU A 60 0.88 1.70 -17.49
C LEU A 60 -0.50 1.03 -17.68
N GLY A 61 -1.43 1.24 -16.75
CA GLY A 61 -2.80 0.76 -16.87
C GLY A 61 -3.53 1.30 -18.09
N GLU A 62 -3.33 2.58 -18.45
CA GLU A 62 -3.84 3.13 -19.71
C GLU A 62 -3.17 2.46 -20.92
N ALA A 63 -1.83 2.42 -20.93
CA ALA A 63 -1.06 1.94 -22.07
C ALA A 63 -1.33 0.45 -22.40
N LEU A 64 -1.61 -0.37 -21.38
CA LEU A 64 -1.87 -1.80 -21.53
C LEU A 64 -3.35 -2.14 -21.58
N CYS A 65 -4.25 -1.15 -21.54
CA CYS A 65 -5.68 -1.36 -21.36
C CYS A 65 -5.95 -2.34 -20.20
N ALA A 66 -5.36 -2.06 -19.04
CA ALA A 66 -5.36 -2.95 -17.88
C ALA A 66 -6.02 -2.29 -16.66
N PRO A 67 -6.70 -3.07 -15.80
CA PRO A 67 -7.09 -2.61 -14.48
C PRO A 67 -5.86 -2.23 -13.64
N VAL A 68 -6.05 -1.24 -12.77
CA VAL A 68 -5.05 -0.81 -11.78
C VAL A 68 -5.67 -0.88 -10.39
N VAL A 69 -5.01 -1.57 -9.47
CA VAL A 69 -5.39 -1.66 -8.05
C VAL A 69 -4.35 -0.92 -7.21
N LEU A 70 -4.78 0.09 -6.47
CA LEU A 70 -3.92 0.96 -5.67
C LEU A 70 -4.39 0.94 -4.22
N SER A 71 -3.46 0.81 -3.27
CA SER A 71 -3.80 1.11 -1.87
C SER A 71 -4.08 2.61 -1.70
N ARG A 72 -4.95 2.95 -0.75
CA ARG A 72 -5.28 4.36 -0.42
C ARG A 72 -4.70 4.82 0.90
N PHE A 73 -3.95 3.97 1.57
CA PHE A 73 -3.33 4.19 2.87
C PHE A 73 -1.81 3.96 2.80
N SER A 74 -1.08 4.56 3.73
CA SER A 74 0.35 4.35 3.91
C SER A 74 0.66 2.92 4.30
N ARG A 75 1.76 2.36 3.79
CA ARG A 75 2.30 1.09 4.30
C ARG A 75 2.62 1.11 5.80
N LEU A 76 2.77 2.29 6.39
CA LEU A 76 2.97 2.46 7.84
C LEU A 76 1.67 2.29 8.63
N VAL A 77 0.49 2.36 8.00
CA VAL A 77 -0.77 1.95 8.63
C VAL A 77 -0.77 0.45 8.83
N ILE A 78 -0.52 -0.29 7.75
CA ILE A 78 -0.26 -1.73 7.68
C ILE A 78 0.27 -2.00 6.27
N ASP A 79 1.28 -2.86 6.10
CA ASP A 79 1.92 -3.07 4.80
C ASP A 79 1.13 -4.12 3.97
N PRO A 80 0.47 -3.74 2.86
CA PRO A 80 -0.27 -4.69 2.04
C PRO A 80 0.63 -5.67 1.26
N ASN A 81 1.93 -5.38 1.12
CA ASN A 81 2.91 -6.26 0.48
C ASN A 81 3.64 -7.16 1.50
N ARG A 82 2.98 -7.48 2.62
CA ARG A 82 3.44 -8.40 3.66
C ARG A 82 2.35 -9.42 4.00
N GLY A 83 2.78 -10.64 4.31
CA GLY A 83 1.90 -11.68 4.86
C GLY A 83 1.36 -11.27 6.23
N GLU A 84 0.20 -11.82 6.62
CA GLU A 84 -0.42 -11.50 7.92
C GLU A 84 0.46 -11.90 9.13
N ASP A 85 1.38 -12.84 8.94
CA ASP A 85 2.34 -13.35 9.91
C ASP A 85 3.73 -12.70 9.82
N ASP A 86 3.92 -11.79 8.87
CA ASP A 86 5.21 -11.13 8.67
C ASP A 86 5.51 -10.14 9.81
N PRO A 87 6.70 -10.20 10.45
CA PRO A 87 7.04 -9.31 11.56
C PRO A 87 7.15 -7.83 11.17
N THR A 88 7.18 -7.53 9.87
CA THR A 88 7.25 -6.18 9.29
C THR A 88 5.90 -5.69 8.74
N LEU A 89 4.84 -6.50 8.84
CA LEU A 89 3.46 -6.12 8.46
C LEU A 89 3.02 -4.81 9.12
N LEU A 90 3.38 -4.63 10.40
CA LEU A 90 3.14 -3.41 11.15
C LEU A 90 4.47 -2.80 11.60
N MET A 91 5.09 -2.06 10.68
CA MET A 91 6.43 -1.50 10.86
C MET A 91 6.52 -0.57 12.07
N GLN A 92 7.45 -0.83 12.98
CA GLN A 92 7.68 0.02 14.17
C GLN A 92 8.86 0.97 13.99
N VAL A 93 9.85 0.60 13.17
CA VAL A 93 11.03 1.41 12.86
C VAL A 93 11.36 1.23 11.38
N TYR A 94 11.58 2.32 10.65
CA TYR A 94 11.98 2.25 9.25
C TYR A 94 12.93 3.39 8.87
N ASP A 95 14.08 3.03 8.30
CA ASP A 95 15.10 3.96 7.79
C ASP A 95 15.40 5.09 8.79
N GLY A 96 15.74 4.70 10.02
CA GLY A 96 16.09 5.59 11.13
C GLY A 96 14.92 6.29 11.83
N SER A 97 13.70 6.23 11.29
CA SER A 97 12.52 6.81 11.93
C SER A 97 11.78 5.76 12.74
N ILE A 98 11.43 6.10 13.98
CA ILE A 98 10.56 5.27 14.79
C ILE A 98 9.13 5.73 14.57
N ILE A 99 8.18 4.81 14.39
CA ILE A 99 6.76 5.10 14.19
C ILE A 99 6.04 5.00 15.54
N PRO A 100 5.78 6.11 16.26
CA PRO A 100 5.30 6.04 17.65
C PRO A 100 3.96 5.31 17.79
N ALA A 101 3.01 5.55 16.89
CA ALA A 101 1.69 4.92 16.94
C ALA A 101 1.68 3.42 16.64
N ASN A 102 2.78 2.86 16.13
CA ASN A 102 2.90 1.42 15.86
C ASN A 102 3.63 0.68 16.99
N ARG A 103 4.23 1.39 17.96
CA ARG A 103 4.88 0.73 19.11
C ARG A 103 3.86 0.10 20.04
N GLY A 104 4.10 -1.16 20.41
CA GLY A 104 3.27 -1.84 21.40
C GLY A 104 1.81 -1.99 20.98
N VAL A 105 1.53 -1.95 19.68
CA VAL A 105 0.18 -2.17 19.15
C VAL A 105 -0.34 -3.53 19.62
N SER A 106 -1.57 -3.54 20.13
CA SER A 106 -2.21 -4.75 20.60
C SER A 106 -2.63 -5.66 19.43
N ASN A 107 -2.77 -6.95 19.70
CA ASN A 107 -3.30 -7.89 18.70
C ASN A 107 -4.71 -7.49 18.21
N ALA A 108 -5.52 -6.87 19.06
CA ALA A 108 -6.86 -6.40 18.68
C ALA A 108 -6.79 -5.24 17.66
N GLU A 109 -5.84 -4.33 17.84
CA GLU A 109 -5.60 -3.23 16.92
C GLU A 109 -4.99 -3.73 15.59
N LEU A 110 -4.05 -4.66 15.65
CA LEU A 110 -3.49 -5.32 14.47
C LEU A 110 -4.60 -6.00 13.65
N GLU A 111 -5.45 -6.80 14.31
CA GLU A 111 -6.57 -7.48 13.69
C GLU A 111 -7.60 -6.50 13.11
N ARG A 112 -7.83 -5.34 13.77
CA ARG A 112 -8.66 -4.27 13.20
C ARG A 112 -8.07 -3.75 11.89
N ARG A 113 -6.76 -3.46 11.86
CA ARG A 113 -6.10 -2.94 10.65
C ARG A 113 -6.06 -3.97 9.53
N LEU A 114 -5.87 -5.25 9.84
CA LEU A 114 -6.00 -6.36 8.88
C LEU A 114 -7.38 -6.36 8.22
N ASN A 115 -8.44 -6.35 9.03
CA ASN A 115 -9.82 -6.38 8.55
C ASN A 115 -10.23 -5.10 7.81
N ARG A 116 -9.67 -3.96 8.17
CA ARG A 116 -10.04 -2.66 7.60
C ARG A 116 -9.30 -2.33 6.31
N PHE A 117 -8.02 -2.67 6.22
CA PHE A 117 -7.12 -2.18 5.16
C PHE A 117 -6.53 -3.32 4.34
N HIS A 118 -5.83 -4.26 4.98
CA HIS A 118 -5.06 -5.31 4.30
C HIS A 118 -5.96 -6.30 3.56
N ARG A 119 -6.88 -6.96 4.26
CA ARG A 119 -7.77 -7.97 3.66
C ARG A 119 -8.70 -7.36 2.60
N PRO A 120 -9.29 -6.16 2.77
CA PRO A 120 -10.07 -5.53 1.71
C PRO A 120 -9.27 -5.17 0.45
N TYR A 121 -8.01 -4.75 0.59
CA TYR A 121 -7.13 -4.53 -0.55
C TYR A 121 -6.88 -5.84 -1.32
N HIS A 122 -6.53 -6.91 -0.59
CA HIS A 122 -6.30 -8.24 -1.19
C HIS A 122 -7.56 -8.85 -1.79
N ALA A 123 -8.74 -8.63 -1.19
CA ALA A 123 -10.01 -9.05 -1.74
C ALA A 123 -10.29 -8.38 -3.09
N ALA A 124 -10.13 -7.05 -3.17
CA ALA A 124 -10.31 -6.31 -4.43
C ALA A 124 -9.33 -6.76 -5.52
N LEU A 125 -8.07 -7.02 -5.16
CA LEU A 125 -7.08 -7.56 -6.08
C LEU A 125 -7.46 -8.98 -6.55
N SER A 126 -7.87 -9.85 -5.62
CA SER A 126 -8.31 -11.21 -5.90
C SER A 126 -9.53 -11.24 -6.83
N ASP A 127 -10.51 -10.35 -6.63
CA ASP A 127 -11.69 -10.23 -7.49
C ASP A 127 -11.29 -9.85 -8.93
N ILE A 128 -10.37 -8.90 -9.09
CA ILE A 128 -9.88 -8.44 -10.40
C ILE A 128 -9.10 -9.53 -11.13
N ILE A 129 -8.28 -10.29 -10.42
CA ILE A 129 -7.49 -11.41 -10.96
C ILE A 129 -8.43 -12.57 -11.35
N SER A 130 -9.33 -12.97 -10.45
CA SER A 130 -10.20 -14.14 -10.63
C SER A 130 -11.22 -13.96 -11.76
N ALA A 131 -11.57 -12.71 -12.09
CA ALA A 131 -12.46 -12.40 -13.21
C ALA A 131 -11.79 -12.50 -14.60
N ARG A 132 -10.50 -12.87 -14.68
CA ARG A 132 -9.70 -12.85 -15.92
C ARG A 132 -9.12 -14.22 -16.25
N ASP A 133 -9.09 -14.53 -17.55
CA ASP A 133 -8.40 -15.72 -18.05
C ASP A 133 -6.89 -15.44 -18.19
N ASN A 134 -6.06 -16.32 -17.62
CA ASN A 134 -4.59 -16.25 -17.62
C ASN A 134 -3.99 -14.84 -17.36
N PRO A 135 -4.30 -14.21 -16.19
CA PRO A 135 -3.84 -12.85 -15.90
C PRO A 135 -2.33 -12.78 -15.64
N ILE A 136 -1.70 -11.70 -16.10
CA ILE A 136 -0.32 -11.33 -15.74
C ILE A 136 -0.38 -10.21 -14.71
N VAL A 137 0.09 -10.49 -13.49
CA VAL A 137 0.16 -9.48 -12.42
C VAL A 137 1.49 -8.73 -12.51
N VAL A 138 1.43 -7.41 -12.45
CA VAL A 138 2.60 -6.51 -12.46
C VAL A 138 2.48 -5.56 -11.27
N SER A 139 3.34 -5.75 -10.26
CA SER A 139 3.42 -4.82 -9.13
C SER A 139 4.43 -3.70 -9.41
N ILE A 140 4.00 -2.46 -9.19
CA ILE A 140 4.76 -1.24 -9.42
C ILE A 140 5.25 -0.68 -8.09
N HIS A 141 6.57 -0.61 -7.96
CA HIS A 141 7.27 -0.06 -6.82
C HIS A 141 8.34 0.94 -7.25
N SER A 142 8.74 1.79 -6.32
CA SER A 142 9.91 2.68 -6.45
C SER A 142 10.80 2.51 -5.23
N PHE A 143 12.06 2.91 -5.31
CA PHE A 143 12.98 2.87 -4.18
C PHE A 143 13.75 4.19 -4.07
N THR A 144 14.17 4.52 -2.86
CA THR A 144 15.07 5.66 -2.64
C THR A 144 16.44 5.37 -3.21
N ALA A 145 17.07 6.36 -3.84
CA ALA A 145 18.44 6.21 -4.36
C ALA A 145 19.45 5.86 -3.25
N GLN A 146 19.20 6.31 -2.02
CA GLN A 146 20.04 6.08 -0.85
C GLN A 146 19.18 5.95 0.42
N LEU A 147 19.53 4.99 1.27
CA LEU A 147 18.98 4.84 2.63
C LEU A 147 19.76 5.73 3.61
N ARG A 148 19.16 6.10 4.75
CA ARG A 148 19.90 6.80 5.80
C ARG A 148 21.03 5.90 6.33
N GLY A 149 22.24 6.47 6.48
CA GLY A 149 23.39 5.79 7.07
C GLY A 149 24.27 4.98 6.10
N ARG A 150 24.13 5.18 4.79
CA ARG A 150 25.10 4.72 3.80
C ARG A 150 25.68 5.92 3.07
N ASP A 151 26.96 6.21 3.27
CA ASP A 151 27.75 7.14 2.44
C ASP A 151 28.13 6.51 1.10
#